data_AF-A0A2H5WAA9-F1
#
_entry.id   AF-A0A2H5WAA9-F1
#
_cell.length_a   1.000
_cell.length_b   1.000
_cell.length_c   1.000
_cell.angle_alpha   90.00
_cell.angle_beta   90.00
_cell.angle_gamma   90.00
#
_symmetry.space_group_name_H-M   'P 1'
#
loop_
_entity.id
_entity.type
_entity.pdbx_description
1 polymer ?
#
loop_
_entity_poly.entity_id
_entity_poly.type
_entity_poly.pdbx_seq_one_letter_code
_entity_poly.pdbx_strand_id
1 'polypeptide(L)'
;MAGTKLDTWVESAVRRLAQRSTRRSFLASVGALMVASFAFPLLPVARPAHAAGKAGKGGGQKPKDPQWQDKDDTRCDYWRYCSLDGYPCTCCGGTITECPPGTQLSTTAWVASCRNPKDGKMYLLAYRDCCGKNICNRCPCLNTHGGEQPFYRIQRNNDLVWCFGAGQETTYHCTVTPIVSQV
;
A
#
# COMPACT_ATOMS: atom_id res chain seq x y z
N MET A 1 60.19 -22.09 17.60
CA MET A 1 59.35 -21.36 16.63
C MET A 1 58.50 -20.37 17.40
N ALA A 2 58.76 -19.07 17.28
CA ALA A 2 58.03 -18.05 18.03
C ALA A 2 56.70 -17.75 17.31
N GLY A 3 55.58 -18.16 17.92
CA GLY A 3 54.25 -17.77 17.46
C GLY A 3 54.09 -16.25 17.51
N THR A 4 53.28 -15.69 16.61
CA THR A 4 53.01 -14.25 16.60
C THR A 4 52.40 -13.81 17.94
N LYS A 5 52.53 -12.52 18.32
CA LYS A 5 51.94 -12.01 19.58
C LYS A 5 50.44 -12.31 19.72
N LEU A 6 49.75 -12.39 18.59
CA LEU A 6 48.34 -12.74 18.51
C LEU A 6 48.10 -14.21 18.86
N ASP A 7 48.98 -15.10 18.42
CA ASP A 7 48.92 -16.53 18.69
C ASP A 7 49.09 -16.82 20.19
N THR A 8 50.07 -16.16 20.84
CA THR A 8 50.28 -16.29 22.29
C THR A 8 49.11 -15.73 23.10
N TRP A 9 48.46 -14.67 22.61
CA TRP A 9 47.29 -14.08 23.24
C TRP A 9 46.06 -14.99 23.12
N VAL A 10 45.82 -15.52 21.92
CA VAL A 10 44.73 -16.48 21.67
C VAL A 10 44.94 -17.74 22.49
N GLU A 11 46.17 -18.29 22.53
CA GLU A 11 46.49 -19.47 23.35
C GLU A 11 46.23 -19.21 24.84
N SER A 12 46.67 -18.05 25.35
CA SER A 12 46.45 -17.65 26.75
C SER A 12 44.96 -17.48 27.06
N ALA A 13 44.18 -16.91 26.12
CA ALA A 13 42.74 -16.73 26.26
C ALA A 13 42.01 -18.09 26.27
N VAL A 14 42.36 -18.99 25.36
CA VAL A 14 41.76 -20.34 25.26
C VAL A 14 42.10 -21.18 26.49
N ARG A 15 43.36 -21.17 26.96
CA ARG A 15 43.76 -21.87 28.20
C ARG A 15 43.01 -21.34 29.43
N ARG A 16 42.85 -20.01 29.55
CA ARG A 16 42.07 -19.41 30.65
C ARG A 16 40.59 -19.76 30.58
N LEU A 17 40.02 -19.82 29.37
CA LEU A 17 38.64 -20.23 29.17
C LEU A 17 38.45 -21.70 29.58
N ALA A 18 39.34 -22.59 29.14
CA ALA A 18 39.30 -24.01 29.48
C ALA A 18 39.48 -24.28 30.98
N GLN A 19 40.34 -23.48 31.65
CA GLN A 19 40.54 -23.58 33.10
C GLN A 19 39.37 -23.02 33.92
N ARG A 20 38.59 -22.08 33.37
CA ARG A 20 37.48 -21.42 34.09
C ARG A 20 36.10 -21.91 33.67
N SER A 21 35.96 -22.58 32.52
CA SER A 21 34.68 -23.14 32.07
C SER A 21 34.51 -24.56 32.60
N THR A 22 33.70 -24.71 33.64
CA THR A 22 33.18 -26.03 34.02
C THR A 22 32.09 -26.43 33.02
N ARG A 23 31.96 -27.73 32.71
CA ARG A 23 30.94 -28.26 31.76
C ARG A 23 29.52 -27.76 32.09
N ARG A 24 29.22 -27.55 33.38
CA ARG A 24 27.94 -27.02 33.88
C ARG A 24 27.73 -25.53 33.56
N SER A 25 28.78 -24.71 33.62
CA SER A 25 28.69 -23.27 33.35
C SER A 25 28.59 -22.98 31.85
N PHE A 26 29.26 -23.77 31.01
CA PHE A 26 29.13 -23.67 29.54
C PHE A 26 27.73 -24.06 29.04
N LEU A 27 27.16 -25.16 29.56
CA LEU A 27 25.79 -25.56 29.19
C LEU A 27 24.75 -24.54 29.68
N ALA A 28 24.96 -23.94 30.86
CA ALA A 28 24.09 -22.90 31.37
C ALA A 28 24.13 -21.61 30.51
N SER A 29 25.31 -21.18 30.06
CA SER A 29 25.44 -19.98 29.22
C SER A 29 24.95 -20.19 27.79
N VAL A 30 25.19 -21.36 27.18
CA VAL A 30 24.63 -21.71 25.87
C VAL A 30 23.09 -21.85 25.94
N GLY A 31 22.57 -22.48 27.01
CA GLY A 31 21.13 -22.57 27.25
C GLY A 31 20.47 -21.20 27.43
N ALA A 32 21.11 -20.29 28.18
CA ALA A 32 20.63 -18.92 28.37
C ALA A 32 20.57 -18.14 27.04
N LEU A 33 21.59 -18.29 26.18
CA LEU A 33 21.62 -17.66 24.85
C LEU A 33 20.51 -18.21 23.93
N MET A 34 20.27 -19.51 23.94
CA MET A 34 19.20 -20.15 23.16
C MET A 34 17.81 -19.67 23.59
N VAL A 35 17.54 -19.55 24.89
CA VAL A 35 16.26 -19.01 25.39
C VAL A 35 16.11 -17.52 25.04
N ALA A 36 17.20 -16.74 25.09
CA ALA A 36 17.18 -15.33 24.72
C ALA A 36 16.86 -15.11 23.22
N SER A 37 17.28 -16.01 22.33
CA SER A 37 16.91 -15.92 20.89
C SER A 37 15.41 -16.11 20.64
N PHE A 38 14.69 -16.84 21.49
CA PHE A 38 13.23 -16.99 21.39
C PHE A 38 12.43 -15.83 22.01
N ALA A 39 13.08 -14.93 22.76
CA ALA A 39 12.47 -13.69 23.23
C ALA A 39 12.59 -12.54 22.20
N PHE A 40 13.47 -12.68 21.20
CA PHE A 40 13.66 -11.69 20.14
C PHE A 40 12.48 -11.49 19.15
N PRO A 41 11.57 -12.45 18.90
CA PRO A 41 10.38 -12.22 18.09
C PRO A 41 9.21 -11.62 18.89
N LEU A 42 9.39 -11.27 20.17
CA LEU A 42 8.39 -10.48 20.93
C LEU A 42 8.48 -8.98 20.66
N LEU A 43 9.39 -8.54 19.77
CA LEU A 43 9.19 -7.25 19.14
C LEU A 43 7.79 -7.29 18.53
N PRO A 44 6.86 -6.42 18.97
CA PRO A 44 5.54 -6.40 18.40
C PRO A 44 5.74 -6.23 16.91
N VAL A 45 5.34 -7.26 16.15
CA VAL A 45 5.01 -7.05 14.75
C VAL A 45 3.91 -6.01 14.82
N ALA A 46 4.28 -4.75 14.66
CA ALA A 46 3.37 -3.70 14.32
C ALA A 46 2.84 -4.12 12.95
N ARG A 47 1.80 -4.97 12.96
CA ARG A 47 0.74 -4.87 11.98
C ARG A 47 0.44 -3.37 12.00
N PRO A 48 0.68 -2.61 10.92
CA PRO A 48 0.25 -1.24 10.90
C PRO A 48 -1.26 -1.32 11.14
N ALA A 49 -1.66 -1.09 12.39
CA ALA A 49 -3.03 -0.79 12.71
C ALA A 49 -3.35 0.36 11.78
N HIS A 50 -4.42 0.21 11.02
CA HIS A 50 -5.05 1.24 10.22
C HIS A 50 -5.46 2.40 11.14
N ALA A 51 -4.47 3.16 11.60
CA ALA A 51 -4.58 4.34 12.43
C ALA A 51 -3.85 5.42 11.65
N ALA A 52 -4.63 6.39 11.19
CA ALA A 52 -4.24 7.63 10.58
C ALA A 52 -2.75 8.02 10.83
N GLY A 53 -1.96 7.92 9.77
CA GLY A 53 -0.80 8.76 9.50
C GLY A 53 0.28 8.91 10.57
N LYS A 54 1.13 7.90 10.79
CA LYS A 54 2.57 8.13 11.07
C LYS A 54 3.45 7.07 10.42
N ALA A 55 3.67 7.22 9.11
CA ALA A 55 4.80 6.60 8.44
C ALA A 55 6.11 7.30 8.86
N GLY A 56 7.10 6.48 9.19
CA GLY A 56 8.55 6.66 9.03
C GLY A 56 9.19 8.01 9.36
N LYS A 57 10.18 7.99 10.26
CA LYS A 57 11.25 9.00 10.31
C LYS A 57 12.14 8.91 9.05
N GLY A 58 11.60 9.33 7.91
CA GLY A 58 12.37 9.76 6.75
C GLY A 58 12.04 11.23 6.54
N GLY A 59 13.06 12.07 6.33
CA GLY A 59 12.93 13.53 6.20
C GLY A 59 12.20 14.01 4.93
N GLY A 60 11.20 13.27 4.46
CA GLY A 60 10.26 13.72 3.44
C GLY A 60 9.14 14.51 4.09
N GLN A 61 8.91 15.72 3.59
CA GLN A 61 7.74 16.50 3.95
C GLN A 61 6.49 15.64 3.71
N LYS A 62 5.70 15.35 4.76
CA LYS A 62 4.42 14.63 4.59
C LYS A 62 3.62 15.38 3.52
N PRO A 63 3.17 14.71 2.43
CA PRO A 63 2.25 15.32 1.49
C PRO A 63 1.10 15.94 2.29
N LYS A 64 0.79 17.22 2.04
CA LYS A 64 -0.41 17.82 2.62
C LYS A 64 -1.60 17.01 2.11
N ASP A 65 -2.49 16.61 3.01
CA ASP A 65 -3.74 15.98 2.60
C ASP A 65 -4.45 16.90 1.61
N PRO A 66 -4.82 16.41 0.41
CA PRO A 66 -5.53 17.21 -0.58
C PRO A 66 -6.85 17.73 0.00
N GLN A 67 -7.18 18.96 -0.35
CA GLN A 67 -8.47 19.54 0.02
C GLN A 67 -9.55 18.97 -0.92
N TRP A 68 -10.20 17.90 -0.48
CA TRP A 68 -11.29 17.28 -1.22
C TRP A 68 -12.49 18.22 -1.35
N GLN A 69 -13.10 18.26 -2.54
CA GLN A 69 -14.29 19.06 -2.84
C GLN A 69 -15.43 18.20 -3.43
N ASP A 70 -16.67 18.72 -3.39
CA ASP A 70 -17.91 18.06 -3.87
C ASP A 70 -18.69 18.92 -4.88
N LYS A 71 -18.01 19.75 -5.66
CA LYS A 71 -18.61 20.74 -6.57
C LYS A 71 -18.28 20.53 -8.04
N ASP A 72 -17.10 20.01 -8.35
CA ASP A 72 -16.61 19.90 -9.72
C ASP A 72 -15.97 18.52 -9.95
N ASP A 73 -16.68 17.63 -10.61
CA ASP A 73 -16.24 16.28 -10.93
C ASP A 73 -15.35 16.22 -12.19
N THR A 74 -14.90 17.36 -12.71
CA THR A 74 -13.84 17.41 -13.75
C THR A 74 -12.43 17.59 -13.16
N ARG A 75 -12.34 17.72 -11.83
CA ARG A 75 -11.09 18.00 -11.11
C ARG A 75 -10.65 16.82 -10.27
N CYS A 76 -9.34 16.56 -10.21
CA CYS A 76 -8.77 15.43 -9.48
C CYS A 76 -8.94 15.51 -7.95
N ASP A 77 -9.27 16.69 -7.41
CA ASP A 77 -9.60 16.92 -6.01
C ASP A 77 -11.09 16.68 -5.69
N TYR A 78 -11.88 16.20 -6.65
CA TYR A 78 -13.23 15.73 -6.38
C TYR A 78 -13.17 14.53 -5.44
N TRP A 79 -13.95 14.55 -4.35
CA TRP A 79 -13.79 13.62 -3.23
C TRP A 79 -13.95 12.15 -3.62
N ARG A 80 -14.73 11.84 -4.66
CA ARG A 80 -14.88 10.46 -5.16
C ARG A 80 -13.67 9.95 -5.92
N TYR A 81 -12.70 10.79 -6.23
CA TYR A 81 -11.49 10.41 -6.95
C TYR A 81 -10.33 10.11 -6.02
N CYS A 82 -10.58 9.87 -4.73
CA CYS A 82 -9.53 9.69 -3.74
C CYS A 82 -8.57 8.51 -4.01
N SER A 83 -8.96 7.58 -4.88
CA SER A 83 -8.13 6.48 -5.38
C SER A 83 -8.20 6.28 -6.90
N LEU A 84 -8.57 7.33 -7.65
CA LEU A 84 -8.66 7.26 -9.11
C LEU A 84 -7.26 7.18 -9.74
N ASP A 85 -7.10 6.35 -10.75
CA ASP A 85 -5.97 6.34 -11.66
C ASP A 85 -6.49 6.45 -13.11
N GLY A 86 -5.84 7.28 -13.92
CA GLY A 86 -6.20 7.57 -15.30
C GLY A 86 -7.08 8.81 -15.49
N TYR A 87 -8.28 8.67 -16.06
CA TYR A 87 -9.12 9.79 -16.51
C TYR A 87 -10.57 9.65 -16.04
N PRO A 88 -11.15 10.63 -15.34
CA PRO A 88 -12.57 10.64 -15.01
C PRO A 88 -13.45 10.66 -16.27
N CYS A 89 -14.42 9.74 -16.35
CA CYS A 89 -15.30 9.66 -17.52
C CYS A 89 -16.17 10.89 -17.75
N THR A 90 -16.42 11.73 -16.73
CA THR A 90 -17.06 13.04 -16.87
C THR A 90 -16.35 13.92 -17.91
N CYS A 91 -15.02 13.85 -18.02
CA CYS A 91 -14.26 14.62 -19.01
C CYS A 91 -14.31 14.05 -20.44
N CYS A 92 -14.90 12.86 -20.60
CA CYS A 92 -14.81 12.03 -21.80
C CYS A 92 -16.17 11.82 -22.50
N GLY A 93 -17.20 12.57 -22.09
CA GLY A 93 -18.57 12.44 -22.62
C GLY A 93 -19.39 11.35 -21.92
N GLY A 94 -18.90 10.81 -20.80
CA GLY A 94 -19.68 10.05 -19.84
C GLY A 94 -20.11 10.95 -18.68
N THR A 95 -20.50 10.31 -17.57
CA THR A 95 -20.77 10.99 -16.30
C THR A 95 -19.92 10.34 -15.20
N ILE A 96 -20.10 10.79 -13.96
CA ILE A 96 -19.41 10.19 -12.84
C ILE A 96 -19.75 8.70 -12.63
N THR A 97 -20.91 8.23 -13.10
CA THR A 97 -21.35 6.83 -12.95
C THR A 97 -21.67 6.13 -14.26
N GLU A 98 -21.57 6.81 -15.40
CA GLU A 98 -21.94 6.26 -16.70
C GLU A 98 -20.82 6.41 -17.72
N CYS A 99 -20.61 5.36 -18.50
CA CYS A 99 -19.57 5.33 -19.52
C CYS A 99 -19.90 6.21 -20.73
N PRO A 100 -18.87 6.79 -21.40
CA PRO A 100 -19.06 7.48 -22.66
C PRO A 100 -19.66 6.56 -23.75
N PRO A 101 -20.45 7.11 -24.70
CA PRO A 101 -21.01 6.33 -25.79
C PRO A 101 -19.96 5.53 -26.58
N GLY A 102 -20.28 4.26 -26.85
CA GLY A 102 -19.41 3.34 -27.60
C GLY A 102 -18.21 2.79 -26.81
N THR A 103 -18.14 3.04 -25.50
CA THR A 103 -17.26 2.30 -24.59
C THR A 103 -18.06 1.22 -23.86
N GLN A 104 -17.36 0.26 -23.27
CA GLN A 104 -17.96 -0.86 -22.55
C GLN A 104 -17.57 -0.80 -21.07
N LEU A 105 -18.57 -0.84 -20.19
CA LEU A 105 -18.35 -0.77 -18.74
C LEU A 105 -17.87 -2.12 -18.20
N SER A 106 -16.72 -2.15 -17.53
CA SER A 106 -16.18 -3.36 -16.90
C SER A 106 -17.07 -3.88 -15.79
N THR A 107 -17.16 -5.19 -15.56
CA THR A 107 -17.97 -5.76 -14.45
C THR A 107 -17.20 -5.82 -13.13
N THR A 108 -15.89 -5.64 -13.19
CA THR A 108 -14.99 -5.63 -12.03
C THR A 108 -14.55 -4.22 -11.67
N ALA A 109 -14.03 -4.06 -10.45
CA ALA A 109 -13.62 -2.78 -9.92
C ALA A 109 -12.52 -2.97 -8.87
N TRP A 110 -11.66 -1.96 -8.71
CA TRP A 110 -11.01 -1.74 -7.43
C TRP A 110 -11.89 -0.84 -6.55
N VAL A 111 -11.67 -0.89 -5.25
CA VAL A 111 -12.47 -0.14 -4.29
C VAL A 111 -11.63 0.75 -3.40
N ALA A 112 -12.21 1.89 -3.01
CA ALA A 112 -11.65 2.74 -1.97
C ALA A 112 -12.72 3.34 -1.09
N SER A 113 -12.33 3.65 0.14
CA SER A 113 -13.17 4.39 1.08
C SER A 113 -12.78 5.86 1.04
N CYS A 114 -13.64 6.71 0.48
CA CYS A 114 -13.42 8.14 0.37
C CYS A 114 -14.34 8.91 1.32
N ARG A 115 -13.82 10.00 1.90
CA ARG A 115 -14.61 10.89 2.76
C ARG A 115 -15.31 11.95 1.93
N ASN A 116 -16.61 12.08 2.06
CA ASN A 116 -17.35 13.19 1.46
C ASN A 116 -17.21 14.45 2.34
N PRO A 117 -16.66 15.57 1.84
CA PRO A 117 -16.50 16.79 2.63
C PRO A 117 -17.84 17.47 2.96
N LYS A 118 -18.91 17.19 2.20
CA LYS A 118 -20.23 17.81 2.40
C LYS A 118 -20.95 17.32 3.64
N ASP A 119 -20.87 16.02 3.93
CA ASP A 119 -21.55 15.37 5.06
C ASP A 119 -20.58 14.77 6.09
N GLY A 120 -19.28 14.74 5.78
CA GLY A 120 -18.22 14.22 6.62
C GLY A 120 -18.14 12.69 6.71
N LYS A 121 -18.99 11.96 5.98
CA LYS A 121 -19.10 10.49 6.04
C LYS A 121 -18.14 9.78 5.09
N MET A 122 -17.90 8.49 5.35
CA MET A 122 -17.11 7.61 4.49
C MET A 122 -18.03 6.83 3.55
N TYR A 123 -17.63 6.73 2.29
CA TYR A 123 -18.33 5.96 1.28
C TYR A 123 -17.37 4.98 0.60
N LEU A 124 -17.86 3.77 0.33
CA LEU A 124 -17.18 2.80 -0.51
C LEU A 124 -17.50 3.11 -1.97
N LEU A 125 -16.45 3.36 -2.74
CA LEU A 125 -16.54 3.59 -4.17
C LEU A 125 -15.99 2.38 -4.91
N ALA A 126 -16.65 1.99 -5.99
CA ALA A 126 -16.16 0.99 -6.92
C ALA A 126 -15.73 1.67 -8.21
N TYR A 127 -14.43 1.79 -8.42
CA TYR A 127 -13.86 2.38 -9.62
C TYR A 127 -13.93 1.35 -10.74
N ARG A 128 -14.71 1.65 -11.77
CA ARG A 128 -14.93 0.76 -12.91
C ARG A 128 -14.44 1.45 -14.16
N ASP A 129 -13.72 0.70 -14.99
CA ASP A 129 -13.20 1.24 -16.22
C ASP A 129 -14.23 1.12 -17.34
N CYS A 130 -14.27 2.16 -18.16
CA CYS A 130 -14.89 2.14 -19.46
C CYS A 130 -13.82 1.77 -20.48
N CYS A 131 -14.11 0.78 -21.31
CA CYS A 131 -13.13 0.04 -22.10
C CYS A 131 -13.54 -0.04 -23.58
N GLY A 132 -12.65 -0.56 -24.43
CA GLY A 132 -12.92 -0.78 -25.86
C GLY A 132 -12.79 0.47 -26.74
N LYS A 133 -12.14 1.51 -26.22
CA LYS A 133 -11.67 2.67 -27.01
C LYS A 133 -10.28 3.06 -26.53
N ASN A 134 -9.56 3.81 -27.37
CA ASN A 134 -8.26 4.37 -27.00
C ASN A 134 -8.41 5.35 -25.83
N ILE A 135 -7.34 5.55 -25.05
CA ILE A 135 -7.30 6.39 -23.85
C ILE A 135 -7.92 7.79 -24.07
N CYS A 136 -8.75 8.24 -23.14
CA CYS A 136 -9.47 9.52 -23.28
C CYS A 136 -8.54 10.74 -23.31
N ASN A 137 -7.47 10.70 -22.52
CA ASN A 137 -6.46 11.76 -22.44
C ASN A 137 -7.00 13.14 -22.04
N ARG A 138 -8.01 13.19 -21.16
CA ARG A 138 -8.58 14.44 -20.60
C ARG A 138 -8.74 14.33 -19.09
N CYS A 139 -8.29 15.35 -18.36
CA CYS A 139 -8.30 15.38 -16.90
C CYS A 139 -7.49 14.21 -16.28
N PRO A 140 -6.19 14.07 -16.57
CA PRO A 140 -5.38 13.02 -15.97
C PRO A 140 -5.33 13.19 -14.45
N CYS A 141 -5.65 12.12 -13.73
CA CYS A 141 -5.69 12.10 -12.28
C CYS A 141 -5.05 10.80 -11.77
N LEU A 142 -4.19 10.94 -10.76
CA LEU A 142 -3.65 9.83 -10.00
C LEU A 142 -3.73 10.19 -8.52
N ASN A 143 -4.51 9.42 -7.77
CA ASN A 143 -4.71 9.59 -6.35
C ASN A 143 -4.57 8.25 -5.63
N THR A 144 -3.95 8.25 -4.45
CA THR A 144 -3.72 7.03 -3.64
C THR A 144 -4.26 7.17 -2.20
N HIS A 145 -4.87 8.31 -1.89
CA HIS A 145 -5.37 8.67 -0.55
C HIS A 145 -6.52 7.76 -0.07
N GLY A 146 -7.22 7.10 -0.99
CA GLY A 146 -8.23 6.08 -0.69
C GLY A 146 -7.67 4.76 -0.14
N GLY A 147 -6.36 4.71 0.14
CA GLY A 147 -5.68 3.55 0.68
C GLY A 147 -5.33 2.53 -0.40
N GLU A 148 -4.77 3.02 -1.51
CA GLU A 148 -4.16 2.21 -2.57
C GLU A 148 -3.22 1.15 -1.95
N GLN A 149 -3.17 -0.04 -2.56
CA GLN A 149 -2.36 -1.15 -2.09
C GLN A 149 -1.62 -1.83 -3.23
N PRO A 150 -0.43 -2.41 -2.99
CA PRO A 150 0.31 -3.13 -4.02
C PRO A 150 -0.48 -4.29 -4.64
N PHE A 151 -0.02 -4.74 -5.81
CA PHE A 151 -0.64 -5.79 -6.62
C PHE A 151 -1.09 -7.06 -5.89
N TYR A 152 -0.42 -7.51 -4.83
CA TYR A 152 -0.87 -8.69 -4.06
C TYR A 152 -2.16 -8.44 -3.22
N ARG A 153 -2.69 -7.21 -3.24
CA ARG A 153 -3.97 -6.79 -2.67
C ARG A 153 -4.81 -6.11 -3.76
N ILE A 154 -5.01 -6.83 -4.87
CA ILE A 154 -5.66 -6.34 -6.10
C ILE A 154 -6.92 -5.50 -5.83
N GLN A 155 -7.75 -5.83 -4.83
CA GLN A 155 -9.02 -5.15 -4.58
C GLN A 155 -8.87 -3.64 -4.30
N ARG A 156 -7.66 -3.18 -3.95
CA ARG A 156 -7.34 -1.76 -3.73
C ARG A 156 -6.14 -1.28 -4.55
N ASN A 157 -5.74 -2.03 -5.58
CA ASN A 157 -4.66 -1.62 -6.49
C ASN A 157 -5.28 -0.93 -7.71
N ASN A 158 -4.88 0.31 -7.95
CA ASN A 158 -5.39 1.11 -9.07
C ASN A 158 -4.46 1.15 -10.29
N ASP A 159 -3.26 0.57 -10.20
CA ASP A 159 -2.34 0.45 -11.35
C ASP A 159 -2.81 -0.59 -12.39
N LEU A 160 -3.77 -1.43 -12.03
CA LEU A 160 -4.36 -2.45 -12.90
C LEU A 160 -5.37 -1.84 -13.86
N VAL A 161 -5.39 -2.32 -15.10
CA VAL A 161 -6.49 -2.04 -16.04
C VAL A 161 -7.68 -2.93 -15.67
N TRP A 162 -8.73 -2.34 -15.08
CA TRP A 162 -9.90 -3.04 -14.56
C TRP A 162 -10.97 -3.27 -15.62
N CYS A 163 -10.58 -3.63 -16.84
CA CYS A 163 -11.49 -3.89 -17.98
C CYS A 163 -12.09 -5.30 -18.00
N PHE A 164 -11.92 -6.09 -16.94
CA PHE A 164 -12.43 -7.46 -16.92
C PHE A 164 -13.97 -7.47 -17.02
N GLY A 165 -14.48 -8.29 -17.94
CA GLY A 165 -15.91 -8.42 -18.20
C GLY A 165 -16.56 -7.27 -18.97
N ALA A 166 -15.79 -6.29 -19.47
CA ALA A 166 -16.31 -5.23 -20.35
C ALA A 166 -16.73 -5.76 -21.73
N GLY A 167 -16.09 -6.82 -22.23
CA GLY A 167 -16.37 -7.42 -23.53
C GLY A 167 -15.11 -8.04 -24.15
N GLN A 168 -14.99 -7.96 -25.47
CA GLN A 168 -13.85 -8.53 -26.21
C GLN A 168 -12.61 -7.63 -26.19
N GLU A 169 -12.79 -6.31 -26.10
CA GLU A 169 -11.68 -5.35 -26.06
C GLU A 169 -11.44 -4.83 -24.63
N THR A 170 -10.20 -4.97 -24.16
CA THR A 170 -9.79 -4.61 -22.79
C THR A 170 -8.98 -3.31 -22.73
N THR A 171 -8.98 -2.51 -23.80
CA THR A 171 -8.28 -1.23 -23.85
C THR A 171 -8.94 -0.21 -22.93
N TYR A 172 -8.17 0.38 -22.03
CA TYR A 172 -8.61 1.42 -21.10
C TYR A 172 -8.96 2.74 -21.80
N HIS A 173 -10.13 3.31 -21.48
CA HIS A 173 -10.54 4.64 -21.95
C HIS A 173 -10.59 5.69 -20.83
N CYS A 174 -11.40 5.44 -19.80
CA CYS A 174 -11.63 6.32 -18.64
C CYS A 174 -12.23 5.50 -17.47
N THR A 175 -12.37 6.09 -16.29
CA THR A 175 -12.90 5.45 -15.08
C THR A 175 -14.15 6.17 -14.55
N VAL A 176 -15.20 5.42 -14.21
CA VAL A 176 -16.39 5.89 -13.46
C VAL A 176 -16.25 5.56 -11.97
N THR A 177 -16.94 6.32 -11.11
CA THR A 177 -16.85 6.24 -9.64
C THR A 177 -18.21 6.18 -8.94
N PRO A 178 -19.02 5.13 -9.18
CA PRO A 178 -20.25 4.89 -8.43
C PRO A 178 -19.99 4.66 -6.93
N ILE A 179 -20.90 5.21 -6.12
CA ILE A 179 -21.02 4.85 -4.69
C ILE A 179 -21.70 3.50 -4.60
N VAL A 180 -21.11 2.57 -3.83
CA VAL A 180 -21.69 1.26 -3.55
C VAL A 180 -22.38 1.24 -2.19
N SER A 181 -21.75 1.83 -1.17
CA SER A 181 -22.30 1.88 0.19
C SER A 181 -21.71 3.03 1.01
N GLN A 182 -22.39 3.35 2.12
CA GLN A 182 -21.80 4.13 3.21
C GLN A 182 -21.06 3.16 4.15
N VAL A 183 -19.88 3.54 4.65
CA VAL A 183 -19.05 2.74 5.57
C VAL A 183 -18.98 3.38 6.94
#